data_AF-A0A6M0QDY3-F1
#
_entry.id   AF-A0A6M0QDY3-F1
#
_cell.length_a   1.000
_cell.length_b   1.000
_cell.length_c   1.000
_cell.angle_alpha   90.00
_cell.angle_beta   90.00
_cell.angle_gamma   90.00
#
_symmetry.space_group_name_H-M   'P 1'
#
loop_
_entity.id
_entity.type
_entity.pdbx_description
1 polymer ?
#
loop_
_entity_poly.entity_id
_entity_poly.type
_entity_poly.pdbx_seq_one_letter_code
_entity_poly.pdbx_strand_id
1 'polypeptide(L)'
;MSIEIMGLLLILLIYLVISQWFLKRKLHIKEVRKSILSGYRKKRYVYTEFLLFILLFVSTFYMIEDLGAFSFLPLFMFFLLTNVLRGIEEWIENRSEKGYYHDWLSSVAFLIIIIFLLIV
;
A
#
# COMPACT_ATOMS: atom_id res chain seq x y z
N MET A 1 8.75 -11.09 -22.75
CA MET A 1 8.29 -10.45 -21.49
C MET A 1 8.19 -11.56 -20.47
N SER A 2 8.84 -11.46 -19.30
CA SER A 2 8.83 -12.54 -18.30
C SER A 2 7.43 -12.70 -17.69
N ILE A 3 7.15 -13.89 -17.14
CA ILE A 3 5.86 -14.21 -16.51
C ILE A 3 5.57 -13.24 -15.35
N GLU A 4 6.61 -12.80 -14.61
CA GLU A 4 6.42 -11.86 -13.50
C GLU A 4 5.88 -10.52 -13.99
N ILE A 5 6.44 -9.98 -15.08
CA ILE A 5 6.01 -8.68 -15.64
C ILE A 5 4.55 -8.75 -16.08
N MET A 6 4.15 -9.83 -16.74
CA MET A 6 2.76 -10.00 -17.19
C MET A 6 1.79 -10.12 -16.00
N GLY A 7 2.18 -10.85 -14.95
CA GLY A 7 1.39 -10.96 -13.73
C GLY A 7 1.23 -9.63 -13.00
N LEU A 8 2.31 -8.86 -12.84
CA LEU A 8 2.27 -7.53 -12.23
C LEU A 8 1.40 -6.55 -13.02
N LEU A 9 1.48 -6.57 -14.35
CA LEU A 9 0.62 -5.75 -15.22
C LEU A 9 -0.85 -6.11 -15.06
N LEU A 10 -1.18 -7.40 -14.96
CA LEU A 10 -2.56 -7.84 -14.75
C LEU A 10 -3.09 -7.37 -13.39
N ILE A 11 -2.32 -7.52 -12.31
CA ILE A 11 -2.69 -7.05 -10.96
C ILE A 11 -2.91 -5.53 -10.98
N LEU A 12 -2.00 -4.78 -11.61
CA LEU A 12 -2.13 -3.34 -11.76
C LEU A 12 -3.39 -2.94 -12.53
N LEU A 13 -3.71 -3.65 -13.62
CA LEU A 13 -4.90 -3.39 -14.42
C LEU A 13 -6.18 -3.61 -13.61
N ILE A 14 -6.28 -4.72 -12.87
CA ILE A 14 -7.41 -5.00 -11.97
C ILE A 14 -7.53 -3.91 -10.91
N TYR A 15 -6.42 -3.54 -10.27
CA TYR A 15 -6.39 -2.45 -9.28
C TYR A 15 -6.93 -1.14 -9.87
N LEU A 16 -6.46 -0.75 -11.06
CA LEU A 16 -6.89 0.49 -11.72
C LEU A 16 -8.38 0.47 -12.07
N VAL A 17 -8.91 -0.66 -12.52
CA VAL A 17 -10.35 -0.82 -12.79
C VAL A 17 -11.16 -0.63 -11.51
N ILE A 18 -10.78 -1.29 -10.41
CA ILE A 18 -11.52 -1.16 -9.15
C ILE A 18 -11.39 0.27 -8.60
N SER A 19 -10.19 0.85 -8.57
CA SER A 19 -9.95 2.19 -8.02
C SER A 19 -10.65 3.29 -8.84
N GLN A 20 -10.37 3.36 -10.15
CA GLN A 20 -10.83 4.48 -10.99
C GLN A 20 -12.27 4.31 -11.46
N TRP A 21 -12.66 3.10 -11.85
CA TRP A 21 -13.99 2.88 -12.40
C TRP A 21 -15.01 2.58 -11.31
N PHE A 22 -14.69 1.69 -10.37
CA PHE A 22 -15.66 1.30 -9.35
C PHE A 22 -15.72 2.28 -8.18
N LEU A 23 -14.62 2.50 -7.44
CA LEU A 23 -14.63 3.36 -6.25
C LEU A 23 -14.88 4.84 -6.61
N LYS A 24 -14.14 5.36 -7.60
CA LYS A 24 -14.20 6.79 -7.94
C LYS A 24 -15.39 7.17 -8.81
N ARG A 25 -15.65 6.44 -9.92
CA ARG A 25 -16.75 6.80 -10.84
C ARG A 25 -18.11 6.27 -10.39
N LYS A 26 -18.20 5.02 -9.94
CA LYS A 26 -19.49 4.40 -9.57
C LYS A 26 -19.94 4.75 -8.15
N LEU A 27 -19.03 4.70 -7.18
CA LEU A 27 -19.36 4.96 -5.77
C LEU A 27 -19.11 6.41 -5.33
N HIS A 28 -18.51 7.24 -6.19
CA HIS A 28 -18.16 8.63 -5.90
C HIS A 28 -17.31 8.81 -4.63
N ILE A 29 -16.52 7.79 -4.26
CA ILE A 29 -15.64 7.82 -3.10
C ILE A 29 -14.38 8.58 -3.48
N LYS A 30 -14.15 9.70 -2.79
CA LYS A 30 -12.95 10.52 -2.99
C LYS A 30 -11.72 9.81 -2.43
N GLU A 31 -10.62 9.95 -3.16
CA GLU A 31 -9.32 9.48 -2.70
C GLU A 31 -8.74 10.52 -1.73
N VAL A 32 -8.52 10.12 -0.47
CA VAL A 32 -7.97 11.00 0.55
C VAL A 32 -6.44 10.84 0.54
N ARG A 33 -5.74 11.79 -0.07
CA ARG A 33 -4.26 11.77 -0.08
C ARG A 33 -3.73 12.26 1.27
N LYS A 34 -3.29 11.31 2.10
CA LYS A 34 -2.62 11.59 3.37
C LYS A 34 -1.11 11.47 3.20
N SER A 35 -0.40 12.52 3.59
CA SER A 35 1.07 12.55 3.69
C SER A 35 1.47 12.69 5.15
N ILE A 36 2.73 12.41 5.49
CA ILE A 36 3.32 12.72 6.81
C ILE A 36 3.19 14.22 7.12
N LEU A 37 3.15 15.06 6.07
CA LEU A 37 3.06 16.52 6.17
C LEU A 37 1.62 17.07 6.24
N SER A 38 0.59 16.22 6.20
CA SER A 38 -0.78 16.74 6.33
C SER A 38 -1.04 17.10 7.79
N GLY A 39 -1.15 18.41 8.08
CA GLY A 39 -1.27 18.95 9.44
C GLY A 39 -2.52 18.50 10.24
N TYR A 40 -3.48 17.85 9.59
CA TYR A 40 -4.72 17.36 10.22
C TYR A 40 -4.64 15.92 10.76
N ARG A 41 -3.50 15.21 10.64
CA ARG A 41 -3.38 13.82 11.10
C ARG A 41 -3.03 13.73 12.58
N LYS A 42 -3.66 12.80 13.30
CA LYS A 42 -3.31 12.52 14.69
C LYS A 42 -1.86 12.03 14.76
N LYS A 43 -1.09 12.58 15.70
CA LYS A 43 0.35 12.33 15.86
C LYS A 43 0.71 10.83 15.94
N ARG A 44 -0.13 10.00 16.56
CA ARG A 44 0.08 8.54 16.65
C ARG A 44 0.30 7.87 15.29
N TYR A 45 -0.52 8.20 14.29
CA TYR A 45 -0.41 7.59 12.96
C TYR A 45 0.83 8.09 12.23
N VAL A 46 1.18 9.36 12.42
CA VAL A 46 2.41 9.95 11.88
C VAL A 46 3.65 9.28 12.47
N TYR A 47 3.68 9.05 13.79
CA TYR A 47 4.79 8.36 14.45
C TYR A 47 4.91 6.90 14.01
N THR A 48 3.79 6.17 13.88
CA THR A 48 3.82 4.79 13.40
C THR A 48 4.30 4.71 11.94
N GLU A 49 3.84 5.61 11.07
CA GLU A 49 4.30 5.67 9.67
C GLU A 49 5.79 6.03 9.58
N PHE A 50 6.27 6.95 10.41
CA PHE A 50 7.70 7.24 10.53
C PHE A 50 8.51 6.03 10.99
N LEU A 51 8.00 5.25 11.96
CA LEU A 51 8.63 4.02 12.40
C LEU A 51 8.68 2.97 11.27
N LEU A 52 7.63 2.85 10.46
CA LEU A 52 7.63 1.99 9.27
C LEU A 52 8.67 2.43 8.25
N PHE A 53 8.89 3.74 8.07
CA PHE A 53 9.95 4.27 7.22
C PHE A 53 11.35 3.89 7.74
N ILE A 54 11.59 4.01 9.04
CA ILE A 54 12.86 3.55 9.65
C ILE A 54 13.04 2.05 9.43
N LEU A 55 11.97 1.26 9.66
CA LEU A 55 12.01 -0.18 9.48
C LEU A 55 12.30 -0.58 8.03
N LEU A 56 11.74 0.14 7.05
CA LEU A 56 12.07 -0.04 5.63
C LEU A 56 13.57 0.21 5.38
N PHE A 57 14.12 1.31 5.92
CA PHE A 57 15.52 1.65 5.71
C PHE A 57 16.45 0.60 6.31
N VAL A 58 16.18 0.19 7.56
CA VAL A 58 16.91 -0.85 8.27
C VAL A 58 16.82 -2.17 7.51
N SER A 59 15.61 -2.65 7.19
CA SER A 59 15.42 -3.91 6.47
C SER A 59 16.12 -3.90 5.10
N THR A 60 16.00 -2.83 4.34
CA THR A 60 16.67 -2.72 3.03
C THR A 60 18.19 -2.77 3.17
N PHE A 61 18.76 -2.09 4.18
CA PHE A 61 20.21 -2.08 4.41
C PHE A 61 20.74 -3.47 4.82
N TYR A 62 20.06 -4.15 5.74
CA TYR A 62 20.48 -5.48 6.22
C TYR A 62 20.22 -6.59 5.19
N MET A 63 19.26 -6.41 4.30
CA MET A 63 18.86 -7.45 3.33
C MET A 63 19.43 -7.25 1.93
N ILE A 64 20.24 -6.21 1.72
CA ILE A 64 20.75 -5.82 0.40
C ILE A 64 21.68 -6.89 -0.20
N GLU A 65 22.41 -7.64 0.64
CA GLU A 65 23.35 -8.68 0.20
C GLU A 65 22.72 -10.08 0.15
N ASP A 66 21.66 -10.34 0.94
CA ASP A 66 21.16 -11.69 1.22
C ASP A 66 19.93 -12.10 0.38
N LEU A 67 19.16 -11.14 -0.16
CA LEU A 67 17.84 -11.44 -0.74
C LEU A 67 17.79 -11.74 -2.24
N GLY A 68 18.86 -11.46 -3.01
CA GLY A 68 18.85 -11.69 -4.46
C GLY A 68 17.57 -11.17 -5.15
N ALA A 69 16.77 -12.08 -5.72
CA ALA A 69 15.50 -11.79 -6.40
C ALA A 69 14.41 -11.18 -5.47
N PHE A 70 14.51 -11.37 -4.14
CA PHE A 70 13.56 -10.85 -3.15
C PHE A 70 13.93 -9.46 -2.61
N SER A 71 14.93 -8.79 -3.19
CA SER A 71 15.39 -7.46 -2.79
C SER A 71 14.28 -6.38 -2.77
N PHE A 72 13.18 -6.58 -3.51
CA PHE A 72 12.02 -5.68 -3.50
C PHE A 72 10.98 -5.96 -2.40
N LEU A 73 11.10 -7.08 -1.67
CA LEU A 73 10.14 -7.49 -0.66
C LEU A 73 9.95 -6.45 0.46
N PRO A 74 11.02 -5.84 1.03
CA PRO A 74 10.87 -4.80 2.05
C PRO A 74 10.03 -3.61 1.58
N LEU A 75 10.20 -3.22 0.30
CA LEU A 75 9.45 -2.11 -0.29
C LEU A 75 7.96 -2.42 -0.39
N PHE A 76 7.60 -3.60 -0.89
CA PHE A 76 6.19 -4.00 -0.98
C PHE A 76 5.55 -4.19 0.39
N MET A 77 6.30 -4.73 1.37
CA MET A 77 5.87 -4.83 2.76
C MET A 77 5.61 -3.46 3.38
N PHE A 78 6.49 -2.48 3.14
CA PHE A 78 6.30 -1.11 3.58
C PHE A 78 5.01 -0.50 3.01
N PHE A 79 4.76 -0.67 1.71
CA PHE A 79 3.53 -0.17 1.10
C PHE A 79 2.29 -0.88 1.64
N LEU A 80 2.34 -2.21 1.84
CA LEU A 80 1.26 -2.96 2.46
C LEU A 80 0.91 -2.39 3.84
N LEU A 81 1.90 -2.31 4.73
CA LEU A 81 1.70 -1.88 6.12
C LEU A 81 1.26 -0.42 6.22
N THR A 82 1.84 0.47 5.40
CA THR A 82 1.47 1.88 5.37
C THR A 82 0.02 2.07 4.90
N ASN A 83 -0.41 1.34 3.86
CA ASN A 83 -1.80 1.40 3.41
C ASN A 83 -2.77 0.78 4.42
N VAL A 84 -2.37 -0.30 5.13
CA VAL A 84 -3.20 -0.87 6.23
C VAL A 84 -3.38 0.17 7.33
N LEU A 85 -2.29 0.83 7.75
CA LEU A 85 -2.33 1.87 8.77
C LEU A 85 -3.25 3.03 8.36
N ARG A 86 -3.15 3.50 7.12
CA ARG A 86 -4.00 4.58 6.58
C ARG A 86 -5.46 4.15 6.46
N GLY A 87 -5.72 2.93 6.03
CA GLY A 87 -7.06 2.34 5.98
C GLY A 87 -7.71 2.24 7.36
N ILE A 88 -6.94 1.86 8.38
CA ILE A 88 -7.38 1.86 9.79
C ILE A 88 -7.63 3.29 10.27
N GLU A 89 -6.72 4.22 9.98
CA GLU A 89 -6.87 5.64 10.34
C GLU A 89 -8.16 6.23 9.73
N GLU A 90 -8.37 6.07 8.43
CA GLU A 90 -9.58 6.56 7.76
C GLU A 90 -10.86 5.86 8.24
N TRP A 91 -10.81 4.56 8.52
CA TRP A 91 -11.96 3.84 9.06
C TRP A 91 -12.35 4.39 10.43
N ILE A 92 -11.38 4.68 11.30
CA ILE A 92 -11.64 5.13 12.67
C ILE A 92 -12.01 6.62 12.71
N GLU A 93 -11.28 7.46 11.98
CA GLU A 93 -11.38 8.92 12.10
C GLU A 93 -12.41 9.52 11.14
N ASN A 94 -12.53 9.00 9.92
CA ASN A 94 -13.31 9.59 8.82
C ASN A 94 -14.23 8.56 8.14
N ARG A 95 -14.84 7.67 8.93
CA ARG A 95 -15.66 6.55 8.41
C ARG A 95 -16.77 6.97 7.44
N SER A 96 -17.34 8.16 7.64
CA SER A 96 -18.41 8.72 6.79
C SER A 96 -17.95 9.01 5.36
N GLU A 97 -16.68 9.37 5.17
CA GLU A 97 -16.11 9.73 3.86
C GLU A 97 -15.77 8.49 3.02
N LYS A 98 -15.68 7.32 3.65
CA LYS A 98 -15.40 6.03 3.00
C LYS A 98 -14.05 5.99 2.25
N GLY A 99 -13.16 6.96 2.48
CA GLY A 99 -11.84 7.03 1.85
C GLY A 99 -11.00 5.76 2.07
N TYR A 100 -11.20 5.12 3.23
CA TYR A 100 -10.56 3.85 3.61
C TYR A 100 -10.64 2.75 2.53
N TYR A 101 -11.67 2.71 1.67
CA TYR A 101 -11.75 1.69 0.61
C TYR A 101 -10.57 1.75 -0.38
N HIS A 102 -10.03 2.94 -0.67
CA HIS A 102 -8.86 3.08 -1.54
C HIS A 102 -7.59 2.56 -0.87
N ASP A 103 -7.43 2.85 0.43
CA ASP A 103 -6.29 2.36 1.21
C ASP A 103 -6.35 0.83 1.36
N TRP A 104 -7.51 0.25 1.70
CA TRP A 104 -7.69 -1.21 1.79
C TRP A 104 -7.48 -1.89 0.44
N LEU A 105 -7.99 -1.32 -0.65
CA LEU A 105 -7.75 -1.85 -2.00
C LEU A 105 -6.25 -1.89 -2.30
N SER A 106 -5.52 -0.83 -1.94
CA SER A 106 -4.08 -0.76 -2.13
C SER A 106 -3.36 -1.78 -1.26
N SER A 107 -3.75 -1.96 0.01
CA SER A 107 -3.23 -3.02 0.87
C SER A 107 -3.45 -4.41 0.27
N VAL A 108 -4.66 -4.71 -0.21
CA VAL A 108 -4.96 -6.01 -0.83
C VAL A 108 -4.13 -6.21 -2.10
N ALA A 109 -3.97 -5.18 -2.93
CA ALA A 109 -3.14 -5.26 -4.13
C ALA A 109 -1.67 -5.55 -3.78
N PHE A 110 -1.09 -4.86 -2.78
CA PHE A 110 0.27 -5.13 -2.34
C PHE A 110 0.44 -6.52 -1.72
N LEU A 111 -0.55 -7.00 -0.96
CA LEU A 111 -0.54 -8.37 -0.45
C LEU A 111 -0.52 -9.40 -1.58
N ILE A 112 -1.34 -9.21 -2.62
CA ILE A 112 -1.36 -10.07 -3.81
C ILE A 112 -0.01 -10.03 -4.53
N ILE A 113 0.60 -8.85 -4.69
CA ILE A 113 1.93 -8.70 -5.29
C ILE A 113 2.97 -9.49 -4.50
N ILE A 114 2.97 -9.37 -3.16
CA ILE A 114 3.91 -10.11 -2.30
C ILE A 114 3.72 -11.61 -2.48
N ILE A 115 2.49 -12.11 -2.40
CA ILE A 115 2.20 -13.55 -2.57
C ILE A 115 2.64 -14.04 -3.95
N PHE A 116 2.35 -13.26 -5.00
CA PHE A 116 2.73 -13.59 -6.37
C PHE A 116 4.26 -13.70 -6.53
N LEU A 117 5.01 -12.71 -6.03
CA LEU A 117 6.48 -12.70 -6.10
C LEU A 117 7.15 -13.78 -5.26
N LEU A 118 6.46 -14.33 -4.25
CA LEU A 118 6.99 -15.44 -3.44
C LEU A 118 6.77 -16.80 -4.08
N ILE A 119 5.87 -16.92 -5.06
CA ILE A 119 5.48 -18.19 -5.69
C ILE A 119 6.12 -18.36 -7.07
N VAL A 120 6.32 -17.25 -7.80
CA VAL A 120 6.88 -17.22 -9.16
C VAL A 120 8.37 -16.94 -9.10
#